data_AF-A0A351WQV9-F1
#
_entry.id   AF-A0A351WQV9-F1
#
_cell.length_a   1.000
_cell.length_b   1.000
_cell.length_c   1.000
_cell.angle_alpha   90.00
_cell.angle_beta   90.00
_cell.angle_gamma   90.00
#
_symmetry.space_group_name_H-M   'P 1'
#
loop_
_entity.id
_entity.type
_entity.pdbx_description
1 polymer ?
#
loop_
_entity_poly.entity_id
_entity_poly.type
_entity_poly.pdbx_seq_one_letter_code
_entity_poly.pdbx_strand_id
1 'polypeptide(L)' 'SGAEGIIDYCLQFCHTYNIEAVKLREACEKRDIPFMSIETDYSPDDVGQLQTRVEAFIEQIRG' A
#
# COMPACT_ATOMS: atom_id res chain seq x y z
N SER A 1 -0.42 -18.23 -3.04
CA SER A 1 -0.31 -17.39 -1.82
C SER A 1 -1.64 -17.28 -1.08
N GLY A 2 -2.80 -17.21 -1.75
CA GLY A 2 -4.10 -17.05 -1.06
C GLY A 2 -4.28 -15.65 -0.46
N ALA A 3 -3.55 -14.66 -0.99
CA ALA A 3 -3.61 -13.27 -0.54
C ALA A 3 -4.84 -12.56 -1.10
N GLU A 4 -5.45 -11.69 -0.30
CA GLU A 4 -6.71 -10.98 -0.61
C GLU A 4 -6.48 -9.50 -0.96
N GLY A 5 -5.24 -9.01 -0.86
CA GLY A 5 -4.87 -7.63 -1.18
C GLY A 5 -3.36 -7.44 -1.21
N ILE A 6 -2.93 -6.28 -1.70
CA ILE A 6 -1.52 -5.91 -1.85
C ILE A 6 -1.26 -4.59 -1.13
N ILE A 7 -0.20 -4.56 -0.33
CA ILE A 7 0.37 -3.33 0.23
C ILE A 7 1.74 -3.14 -0.41
N ASP A 8 1.89 -2.07 -1.16
CA ASP A 8 3.17 -1.59 -1.68
C ASP A 8 3.82 -0.67 -0.67
N TYR A 9 5.01 -1.02 -0.21
CA TYR A 9 5.77 -0.27 0.79
C TYR A 9 7.02 0.29 0.13
N CYS A 10 7.14 1.61 0.18
CA CYS A 10 8.23 2.34 -0.42
C CYS A 10 8.85 3.31 0.59
N LEU A 11 10.15 3.52 0.48
CA LEU A 11 10.82 4.56 1.26
C LEU A 11 10.69 5.90 0.53
N GLN A 12 10.57 6.99 1.30
CA GLN A 12 10.59 8.34 0.77
C GLN A 12 11.84 8.54 -0.11
N PHE A 13 11.62 9.22 -1.24
CA PHE A 13 12.64 9.48 -2.26
C PHE A 13 13.16 8.24 -3.00
N CYS A 14 12.55 7.08 -2.82
CA CYS A 14 12.82 5.91 -3.65
C CYS A 14 12.10 6.02 -5.00
N HIS A 15 12.62 6.89 -5.87
CA HIS A 15 12.00 7.26 -7.15
C HIS A 15 11.62 6.09 -8.04
N THR A 16 12.48 5.06 -8.12
CA THR A 16 12.23 3.90 -8.98
C THR A 16 10.95 3.17 -8.57
N TYR A 17 10.79 2.88 -7.27
CA TYR A 17 9.63 2.16 -6.77
C TYR A 17 8.39 3.06 -6.69
N ASN A 18 8.55 4.35 -6.39
CA ASN A 18 7.44 5.30 -6.48
C ASN A 18 6.84 5.40 -7.89
N ILE A 19 7.67 5.36 -8.93
CA ILE A 19 7.19 5.34 -10.32
C ILE A 19 6.57 3.98 -10.67
N GLU A 20 7.14 2.88 -10.17
CA GLU A 20 6.59 1.53 -10.38
C GLU A 20 5.21 1.35 -9.74
N ALA A 21 5.00 1.92 -8.54
CA ALA A 21 3.76 1.86 -7.78
C ALA A 21 2.54 2.34 -8.60
N VAL A 22 2.73 3.30 -9.51
CA VAL A 22 1.67 3.77 -10.41
C VAL A 22 1.21 2.65 -11.35
N LYS A 23 2.16 1.94 -11.98
CA LYS A 23 1.85 0.82 -12.87
C LYS A 23 1.25 -0.36 -12.09
N LEU A 24 1.72 -0.56 -10.86
CA LEU A 24 1.21 -1.60 -9.98
C LEU A 24 -0.25 -1.34 -9.60
N ARG A 25 -0.59 -0.10 -9.23
CA ARG A 25 -1.95 0.35 -8.95
C ARG A 25 -2.87 0.11 -10.14
N GLU A 26 -2.48 0.58 -11.34
CA GLU A 26 -3.28 0.38 -12.56
C GLU A 26 -3.50 -1.12 -12.88
N ALA A 27 -2.50 -1.97 -12.62
CA ALA A 27 -2.60 -3.39 -12.83
C ALA A 27 -3.52 -4.09 -11.80
N CYS A 28 -3.55 -3.59 -10.56
CA CYS A 28 -4.45 -4.08 -9.52
C CYS A 28 -5.90 -3.66 -9.78
N GLU A 29 -6.12 -2.39 -10.16
CA GLU A 29 -7.44 -1.85 -10.52
C GLU A 29 -8.07 -2.63 -11.68
N LYS A 30 -7.29 -2.93 -12.73
CA LYS A 30 -7.76 -3.74 -13.88
C LYS A 30 -8.17 -5.17 -13.53
N ARG A 31 -7.78 -5.66 -12.36
CA ARG A 31 -8.00 -7.03 -11.88
C ARG A 31 -8.89 -7.07 -10.65
N ASP A 32 -9.45 -5.93 -10.23
CA ASP A 32 -10.24 -5.78 -9.01
C ASP A 32 -9.50 -6.30 -7.76
N ILE A 33 -8.17 -6.11 -7.70
CA ILE A 33 -7.33 -6.49 -6.57
C ILE A 33 -7.22 -5.28 -5.61
N PRO A 34 -7.61 -5.43 -4.32
CA PRO A 34 -7.40 -4.40 -3.32
C PRO A 34 -5.93 -4.01 -3.20
N PHE A 35 -5.65 -2.71 -3.31
CA PHE A 35 -4.29 -2.17 -3.33
C PHE A 35 -4.14 -0.93 -2.44
N MET A 36 -3.05 -0.88 -1.68
CA MET A 36 -2.62 0.28 -0.90
C MET A 36 -1.15 0.56 -1.14
N SER A 37 -0.76 1.83 -1.28
CA SER A 37 0.66 2.24 -1.24
C SER A 37 0.98 3.02 0.05
N ILE A 38 2.16 2.73 0.61
CA ILE A 38 2.73 3.37 1.79
C ILE A 38 4.09 3.94 1.40
N GLU A 39 4.33 5.20 1.74
CA GLU A 39 5.61 5.89 1.60
C GLU A 39 6.05 6.44 2.96
N THR A 40 7.26 6.11 3.43
CA THR A 40 7.76 6.46 4.79
C THR A 40 9.29 6.63 4.82
N ASP A 41 9.88 7.18 5.88
CA ASP A 41 11.29 7.59 5.96
C ASP A 41 12.10 6.97 7.12
N TYR A 42 11.68 5.81 7.61
CA TYR A 42 12.19 5.09 8.80
C TYR A 42 11.89 5.77 10.14
N SER A 43 11.34 6.98 10.15
CA SER A 43 10.92 7.62 11.38
C SER A 43 9.76 6.84 12.02
N PRO A 44 9.72 6.70 13.36
CA PRO A 44 8.54 6.17 14.04
C PRO A 44 7.35 7.15 14.06
N ASP A 45 7.53 8.39 13.57
CA ASP A 45 6.54 9.46 13.67
C ASP A 45 5.20 9.15 12.97
N ASP A 46 5.22 8.33 11.93
CA ASP A 46 4.04 7.99 11.13
C ASP A 46 3.36 6.66 11.53
N VAL A 47 3.92 5.90 12.48
CA VAL A 47 3.46 4.56 12.86
C VAL A 47 1.97 4.53 13.23
N GLY A 48 1.51 5.51 14.01
CA GLY A 48 0.11 5.60 14.41
C GLY A 48 -0.84 5.80 13.23
N GLN A 49 -0.44 6.64 12.25
CA GLN A 49 -1.22 6.86 11.03
C GLN A 49 -1.22 5.60 10.15
N LEU A 50 -0.06 4.96 9.98
CA LEU A 50 0.07 3.73 9.20
C LEU A 50 -0.80 2.61 9.79
N GLN A 51 -0.84 2.48 11.12
CA GLN A 51 -1.69 1.50 11.79
C GLN A 51 -3.16 1.68 11.42
N THR A 52 -3.73 2.88 11.59
CA THR A 52 -5.13 3.14 11.24
C THR A 52 -5.42 2.92 9.76
N ARG A 53 -4.50 3.27 8.86
CA ARG A 53 -4.65 3.03 7.42
C ARG A 53 -4.71 1.54 7.11
N VAL A 54 -3.79 0.75 7.68
CA VAL A 54 -3.76 -0.71 7.46
C VAL A 54 -5.00 -1.38 8.05
N GLU A 55 -5.46 -0.97 9.23
CA GLU A 55 -6.71 -1.45 9.83
C GLU A 55 -7.90 -1.22 8.89
N ALA A 56 -8.08 0.02 8.41
CA ALA A 56 -9.14 0.36 7.47
C ALA A 56 -9.07 -0.43 6.14
N PHE A 57 -7.85 -0.72 5.65
CA PHE A 57 -7.67 -1.53 4.45
C PHE A 57 -8.09 -2.99 4.66
N ILE A 58 -7.74 -3.57 5.81
CA ILE A 58 -8.17 -4.93 6.17
C ILE A 58 -9.68 -5.00 6.32
N GLU A 59 -10.31 -3.97 6.92
CA GLU A 59 -11.77 -3.87 7.00
C GLU A 59 -12.43 -3.80 5.63
N GLN A 60 -11.86 -3.01 4.70
CA GLN A 60 -12.35 -2.92 3.31
C GLN A 60 -12.29 -4.25 2.56
N ILE A 61 -11.29 -5.09 2.83
CA ILE A 61 -11.17 -6.42 2.19
C ILE A 61 -12.17 -7.43 2.75
N ARG A 62 -12.51 -7.32 4.04
CA ARG A 62 -13.41 -8.25 4.73
C ARG A 62 -14.89 -7.91 4.55
N GLY A 63 -15.20 -6.67 4.17
CA GLY A 63 -16.57 -6.19 3.91
C GLY A 63 -16.99 -6.40 2.46
#